data_AF-A0A2X1QMH1-F1
#
_entry.id   AF-A0A2X1QMH1-F1
#
_cell.length_a   1.000
_cell.length_b   1.000
_cell.length_c   1.000
_cell.angle_alpha   90.00
_cell.angle_beta   90.00
_cell.angle_gamma   90.00
#
_symmetry.space_group_name_H-M   'P 1'
#
loop_
_entity.id
_entity.type
_entity.pdbx_description
1 polymer ?
#
loop_
_entity_poly.entity_id
_entity_poly.type
_entity_poly.pdbx_seq_one_letter_code
_entity_poly.pdbx_strand_id
1 'polypeptide(L)' 'MKKTKIVCTIGPKTESEEMLTKMLEAGMNVMRLNFSHGDYAEHGQRIQNLRNVMSKNR' A
#
# COMPACT_ATOMS: atom_id res chain seq x y z
N MET A 1 -16.99 5.75 -14.05
CA MET A 1 -16.44 5.02 -12.89
C MET A 1 -15.76 3.74 -13.36
N LYS A 2 -14.48 3.54 -13.02
CA LYS A 2 -13.81 2.25 -13.25
C LYS A 2 -14.39 1.18 -12.30
N LYS A 3 -14.78 0.02 -12.86
CA LYS A 3 -15.32 -1.10 -12.07
C LYS A 3 -14.21 -2.07 -11.62
N THR A 4 -13.21 -2.27 -12.48
CA THR A 4 -12.06 -3.13 -12.20
C THR A 4 -11.17 -2.54 -11.11
N LYS A 5 -10.77 -3.39 -10.16
CA LYS A 5 -9.89 -3.03 -9.05
C LYS A 5 -8.42 -3.21 -9.45
N ILE A 6 -7.55 -2.35 -8.94
CA ILE A 6 -6.11 -2.37 -9.19
C ILE A 6 -5.39 -2.92 -7.96
N VAL A 7 -4.64 -4.00 -8.14
CA VAL A 7 -3.77 -4.59 -7.12
C VAL A 7 -2.34 -4.11 -7.38
N CYS A 8 -1.67 -3.55 -6.40
CA CYS A 8 -0.29 -3.08 -6.52
C CYS A 8 0.62 -3.81 -5.53
N THR A 9 1.76 -4.33 -6.01
CA THR A 9 2.79 -4.88 -5.12
C THR A 9 3.59 -3.74 -4.49
N ILE A 10 3.69 -3.74 -3.17
CA ILE A 10 4.43 -2.71 -2.44
C ILE A 10 5.81 -3.24 -2.05
N GLY A 11 6.81 -2.37 -2.17
CA GLY A 11 8.19 -2.63 -1.78
C GLY A 11 8.86 -1.37 -1.24
N PRO A 12 10.19 -1.39 -1.04
CA PRO A 12 10.91 -0.33 -0.33
C PRO A 12 10.73 1.09 -0.90
N LYS A 13 10.52 1.21 -2.23
CA LYS A 13 10.32 2.53 -2.88
C LYS A 13 8.89 3.07 -2.77
N THR A 14 7.93 2.24 -2.37
CA THR A 14 6.50 2.56 -2.39
C THR A 14 5.82 2.34 -1.03
N GLU A 15 6.58 2.08 0.03
CA GLU A 15 6.03 1.78 1.36
C GLU A 15 5.79 3.01 2.25
N SER A 16 6.31 4.19 1.89
CA SER A 16 6.09 5.41 2.65
C SER A 16 4.62 5.86 2.58
N GLU A 17 4.12 6.50 3.65
CA GLU A 17 2.74 7.01 3.68
C GLU A 17 2.46 7.99 2.54
N GLU A 18 3.44 8.83 2.18
CA GLU A 18 3.33 9.76 1.04
C GLU A 18 3.13 9.02 -0.28
N MET A 19 3.93 7.99 -0.54
CA MET A 19 3.79 7.19 -1.77
C MET A 19 2.50 6.39 -1.79
N LEU A 20 2.11 5.79 -0.66
CA LEU A 20 0.84 5.07 -0.56
C LEU A 20 -0.35 5.99 -0.80
N THR A 21 -0.31 7.23 -0.33
CA THR A 21 -1.33 8.25 -0.61
C THR A 21 -1.44 8.53 -2.10
N LYS A 22 -0.31 8.84 -2.75
CA LYS A 22 -0.26 9.05 -4.21
C LYS A 22 -0.76 7.83 -4.99
N MET A 23 -0.46 6.61 -4.54
CA MET A 23 -0.93 5.38 -5.19
C MET A 23 -2.44 5.19 -5.04
N LEU A 24 -3.02 5.50 -3.88
CA LEU A 24 -4.47 5.45 -3.67
C LEU A 24 -5.20 6.47 -4.55
N GLU A 25 -4.68 7.70 -4.66
CA GLU A 25 -5.20 8.75 -5.52
C GLU A 25 -5.09 8.40 -7.01
N ALA A 26 -3.96 7.84 -7.42
CA ALA A 26 -3.76 7.28 -8.77
C ALA A 26 -4.66 6.06 -9.02
N GLY A 27 -5.18 5.46 -7.96
CA GLY A 27 -6.30 4.53 -8.03
C GLY A 27 -5.99 3.08 -7.71
N MET A 28 -4.92 2.82 -6.95
CA MET A 28 -4.70 1.55 -6.26
C MET A 28 -5.91 1.21 -5.38
N ASN A 29 -6.27 -0.07 -5.33
CA ASN A 29 -7.38 -0.55 -4.49
C ASN A 29 -6.94 -1.59 -3.47
N VAL A 30 -5.95 -2.42 -3.80
CA VAL A 30 -5.47 -3.49 -2.93
C VAL A 30 -3.94 -3.47 -2.91
N MET A 31 -3.37 -3.54 -1.71
CA MET A 31 -1.94 -3.74 -1.52
C MET A 31 -1.62 -5.24 -1.54
N ARG A 32 -0.68 -5.63 -2.40
CA ARG A 32 -0.06 -6.96 -2.41
C ARG A 32 1.29 -6.89 -1.69
N LEU A 33 1.48 -7.76 -0.71
CA LEU A 33 2.77 -7.99 -0.05
C LEU A 33 3.38 -9.27 -0.62
N ASN A 34 4.54 -9.15 -1.26
CA ASN A 34 5.21 -10.28 -1.88
C ASN A 34 6.16 -10.96 -0.89
N PHE A 35 5.70 -12.04 -0.25
CA PHE A 35 6.49 -12.78 0.76
C PHE A 35 7.65 -13.61 0.19
N SER A 36 7.88 -13.61 -1.13
CA SER A 36 9.13 -14.10 -1.70
C SER A 36 10.36 -13.29 -1.25
N HIS A 37 10.15 -12.06 -0.76
CA HIS A 37 11.19 -11.18 -0.22
C HIS A 37 10.69 -10.42 1.03
N GLY A 38 11.63 -9.94 1.84
CA GLY A 38 11.36 -9.18 3.06
C GLY A 38 10.98 -10.07 4.25
N ASP A 39 11.02 -9.49 5.44
CA ASP A 39 10.66 -10.16 6.70
C ASP A 39 9.31 -9.69 7.25
N TYR A 40 8.88 -10.25 8.38
CA TYR A 40 7.62 -9.87 9.03
C TYR A 40 7.61 -8.42 9.52
N ALA A 41 8.76 -7.87 9.91
CA ALA A 41 8.83 -6.50 10.41
C ALA A 41 8.61 -5.51 9.27
N GLU A 42 9.26 -5.71 8.12
CA GLU A 42 9.06 -4.91 6.91
C GLU A 42 7.60 -4.95 6.44
N HIS A 43 7.03 -6.15 6.30
CA HIS A 43 5.64 -6.30 5.88
C HIS A 43 4.66 -5.73 6.90
N GLY A 44 4.96 -5.86 8.20
CA GLY A 44 4.21 -5.25 9.30
C GLY A 44 4.19 -3.72 9.20
N GLN A 45 5.35 -3.11 8.94
CA GLN A 45 5.46 -1.67 8.75
C GLN A 45 4.64 -1.18 7.55
N ARG A 46 4.68 -1.90 6.42
CA ARG A 46 3.84 -1.60 5.23
C ARG A 46 2.36 -1.62 5.55
N ILE A 47 1.90 -2.63 6.32
CA ILE A 47 0.50 -2.73 6.76
C ILE A 47 0.13 -1.55 7.65
N GLN A 48 0.99 -1.19 8.61
CA GLN A 48 0.76 -0.06 9.50
C GLN A 48 0.67 1.26 8.72
N ASN A 49 1.60 1.51 7.81
CA ASN A 49 1.62 2.72 6.98
C ASN A 49 0.33 2.84 6.16
N LEU A 50 -0.11 1.76 5.50
CA LEU A 50 -1.35 1.79 4.71
C LEU A 50 -2.58 2.05 5.59
N ARG A 51 -2.67 1.42 6.77
CA ARG A 51 -3.78 1.65 7.71
C ARG A 51 -3.82 3.08 8.23
N ASN A 52 -2.66 3.67 8.53
CA ASN A 52 -2.55 5.06 8.95
C ASN A 52 -3.06 6.00 7.84
N VAL A 53 -2.63 5.80 6.60
CA VAL A 53 -3.09 6.58 5.43
C VAL A 53 -4.61 6.45 5.26
N MET A 54 -5.15 5.23 5.35
CA MET A 54 -6.60 5.00 5.27
C MET A 54 -7.40 5.65 6.41
N SER A 55 -6.81 5.77 7.60
CA SER A 55 -7.44 6.45 8.74
C SER A 55 -7.41 7.97 8.61
N LYS A 56 -6.39 8.55 7.98
CA LYS A 56 -6.26 10.00 7.77
C LYS A 56 -7.17 10.52 6.65
N ASN A 57 -7.42 9.70 5.64
CA ASN A 57 -8.19 10.05 4.45
C ASN A 57 -9.67 9.62 4.52
N ARG A 58 -10.17 9.29 5.71
CA ARG A 58 -11.59 9.03 5.99
C ARG A 58 -12.23 10.25 6.66
#